data_AF-A0A0C9U642-F1
#
_entry.id   AF-A0A0C9U642-F1
#
_cell.length_a   1.000
_cell.length_b   1.000
_cell.length_c   1.000
_cell.angle_alpha   90.00
_cell.angle_beta   90.00
_cell.angle_gamma   90.00
#
_symmetry.space_group_name_H-M   'P 1'
#
loop_
_entity.id
_entity.type
_entity.pdbx_description
1 polymer ?
#
loop_
_entity_poly.entity_id
_entity_poly.type
_entity_poly.pdbx_seq_one_letter_code
_entity_poly.pdbx_strand_id
1 'polypeptide(L)'
;NAPAAGSCWDVITKATLTHNGGGDSLSIVSMVLFTKFPDVSKPGGDSSRTYISGTSSGSMMTNVLIGVYPDVFKGGLAFSSVPFGCFAGPNAWNT
;
A
#
# COMPACT_ATOMS: atom_id res chain seq x y z
N ASN A 1 2.01 4.89 -12.07
CA ASN A 1 0.66 4.46 -12.47
C ASN A 1 0.44 3.05 -11.94
N ALA A 2 -0.78 2.72 -11.50
CA ALA A 2 -1.07 1.39 -10.97
C ALA A 2 -0.93 0.31 -12.07
N PRO A 3 -0.35 -0.86 -11.76
CA PRO A 3 0.08 -1.82 -12.77
C PRO A 3 -1.06 -2.68 -13.35
N ALA A 4 -2.22 -2.75 -12.68
CA ALA A 4 -3.33 -3.60 -13.11
C ALA A 4 -4.13 -3.02 -14.30
N ALA A 5 -4.72 -3.91 -15.10
CA ALA A 5 -5.65 -3.56 -16.17
C ALA A 5 -6.88 -2.85 -15.57
N GLY A 6 -7.04 -1.55 -15.87
CA GLY A 6 -8.01 -0.66 -15.23
C GLY A 6 -7.39 0.50 -14.46
N SER A 7 -6.05 0.59 -14.43
CA SER A 7 -5.30 1.72 -13.84
C SER A 7 -5.61 1.94 -12.34
N CYS A 8 -6.03 0.88 -11.65
CA CYS A 8 -6.27 0.87 -10.20
C CYS A 8 -5.30 -0.08 -9.51
N TRP A 9 -5.00 0.20 -8.25
CA TRP A 9 -4.19 -0.68 -7.41
C TRP A 9 -4.94 -1.97 -7.09
N ASP A 10 -4.22 -3.08 -6.95
CA ASP A 10 -4.78 -4.32 -6.40
C ASP A 10 -5.13 -4.11 -4.93
N VAL A 11 -6.43 -4.06 -4.65
CA VAL A 11 -7.03 -3.96 -3.31
C VAL A 11 -8.05 -5.07 -3.04
N ILE A 12 -7.94 -6.16 -3.81
CA ILE A 12 -8.95 -7.22 -3.91
C ILE A 12 -8.35 -8.58 -3.53
N THR A 13 -7.15 -8.88 -4.02
CA THR A 13 -6.59 -10.22 -3.90
C THR A 13 -6.17 -10.56 -2.48
N LYS A 14 -6.17 -11.84 -2.14
CA LYS A 14 -5.60 -12.28 -0.85
C LYS A 14 -4.12 -11.90 -0.70
N ALA A 15 -3.37 -11.85 -1.80
CA ALA A 15 -1.96 -11.49 -1.80
C ALA A 15 -1.75 -10.06 -1.28
N THR A 16 -2.46 -9.07 -1.86
CA THR A 16 -2.33 -7.66 -1.46
C THR A 16 -2.92 -7.39 -0.06
N LEU A 17 -3.98 -8.11 0.33
CA LEU A 17 -4.71 -7.92 1.59
C LEU A 17 -4.10 -8.69 2.78
N THR A 18 -2.94 -9.33 2.61
CA THR A 18 -2.25 -10.07 3.68
C THR A 18 -0.84 -9.50 3.88
N HIS A 19 -0.43 -9.30 5.14
CA HIS A 19 0.95 -8.90 5.46
C HIS A 19 1.95 -9.91 4.88
N ASN A 20 2.92 -9.42 4.10
CA ASN A 20 3.87 -10.24 3.36
C ASN A 20 3.24 -11.28 2.39
N GLY A 21 1.98 -11.09 1.99
CA GLY A 21 1.27 -12.00 1.09
C GLY A 21 1.60 -11.85 -0.40
N GLY A 22 2.25 -10.74 -0.79
CA GLY A 22 2.58 -10.42 -2.18
C GLY A 22 1.78 -9.24 -2.73
N GLY A 23 1.67 -9.17 -4.06
CA GLY A 23 0.88 -8.16 -4.76
C GLY A 23 1.45 -6.73 -4.70
N ASP A 24 0.58 -5.78 -5.01
CA ASP A 24 0.94 -4.36 -5.07
C ASP A 24 1.35 -3.82 -3.70
N SER A 25 0.70 -4.25 -2.61
CA SER A 25 1.01 -3.78 -1.26
C SER A 25 2.44 -4.16 -0.83
N LEU A 26 2.87 -5.41 -1.05
CA LEU A 26 4.25 -5.82 -0.75
C LEU A 26 5.27 -5.10 -1.66
N SER A 27 4.92 -4.85 -2.91
CA SER A 27 5.79 -4.12 -3.83
C SER A 27 6.05 -2.69 -3.35
N ILE A 28 5.00 -1.98 -2.90
CA ILE A 28 5.13 -0.64 -2.31
C ILE A 28 5.97 -0.67 -1.04
N VAL A 29 5.74 -1.65 -0.15
CA VAL A 29 6.56 -1.79 1.07
C VAL A 29 8.01 -2.07 0.74
N SER A 30 8.29 -2.89 -0.27
CA SER A 30 9.65 -3.15 -0.73
C SER A 30 10.34 -1.87 -1.21
N MET A 31 9.62 -0.99 -1.93
CA MET A 31 10.15 0.34 -2.31
C MET A 31 10.45 1.21 -1.08
N VAL A 32 9.56 1.20 -0.08
CA VAL A 32 9.76 1.95 1.16
C VAL A 32 10.94 1.41 1.97
N LEU A 33 11.13 0.09 2.04
CA LEU A 33 12.28 -0.50 2.70
C LEU A 33 13.58 -0.20 1.95
N PHE A 34 13.53 -0.19 0.62
CA PHE A 34 14.67 0.18 -0.20
C PHE A 34 15.20 1.59 0.11
N THR A 35 14.32 2.58 0.30
CA THR A 35 14.73 3.96 0.61
C THR A 35 15.29 4.14 2.02
N LYS A 36 15.16 3.14 2.90
CA LYS A 36 15.75 3.14 4.24
C LYS A 36 17.22 2.74 4.24
N PHE A 37 17.70 2.09 3.18
CA PHE A 37 19.12 1.78 3.07
C PHE A 37 19.93 3.06 2.80
N PRO A 38 20.88 3.42 3.67
CA PRO A 38 21.79 4.52 3.40
C PRO A 38 22.69 4.15 2.22
N ASP A 39 22.87 5.10 1.30
CA ASP A 39 23.91 5.03 0.27
C ASP A 39 25.03 6.02 0.65
N VAL A 40 26.23 5.86 0.05
CA VAL A 40 27.36 6.78 0.26
C VAL A 40 27.01 8.24 -0.02
N SER A 41 25.98 8.48 -0.83
CA SER A 41 25.53 9.82 -1.22
C SER A 41 24.34 10.37 -0.41
N LYS A 42 23.59 9.53 0.32
CA LYS A 42 22.35 9.95 1.02
C LYS A 42 22.09 9.14 2.30
N PRO A 43 21.77 9.81 3.43
CA PRO A 43 21.30 9.11 4.61
C PRO A 43 19.95 8.43 4.33
N GLY A 44 19.76 7.23 4.88
CA GLY A 44 18.52 6.46 4.73
C GLY A 44 17.31 7.17 5.36
N GLY A 45 16.11 6.85 4.87
CA GLY A 45 14.86 7.38 5.42
C GLY A 45 14.59 6.96 6.87
N ASP A 46 13.95 7.84 7.65
CA ASP A 46 13.58 7.59 9.05
C ASP A 46 12.35 6.66 9.15
N SER A 47 12.59 5.44 9.65
CA SER A 47 11.55 4.42 9.82
C SER A 47 10.48 4.80 10.85
N SER A 48 10.79 5.71 11.79
CA SER A 48 9.84 6.21 12.79
C SER A 48 8.92 7.30 12.25
N ARG A 49 9.16 7.79 11.02
CA ARG A 49 8.41 8.88 10.39
C ARG A 49 8.02 8.56 8.94
N THR A 50 7.66 7.31 8.67
CA THR A 50 7.15 6.87 7.37
C THR A 50 5.62 6.97 7.33
N TYR A 51 5.08 7.67 6.33
CA TYR A 51 3.65 7.91 6.13
C TYR A 51 3.23 7.62 4.69
N ILE A 52 1.93 7.41 4.47
CA ILE A 52 1.38 7.10 3.14
C ILE A 52 0.13 7.93 2.85
N SER A 53 -0.06 8.34 1.60
CA SER A 53 -1.23 9.11 1.17
C SER A 53 -1.64 8.71 -0.24
N GLY A 54 -2.93 8.86 -0.55
CA GLY A 54 -3.46 8.55 -1.87
C GLY A 54 -4.87 9.04 -2.10
N THR A 55 -5.29 9.00 -3.36
CA THR A 55 -6.63 9.41 -3.83
C THR A 55 -7.27 8.29 -4.64
N SER A 56 -8.59 8.10 -4.54
CA SER A 56 -9.34 7.07 -5.30
C SER A 56 -8.75 5.66 -5.07
N SER A 57 -8.39 4.89 -6.09
CA SER A 57 -7.75 3.58 -5.89
C SER A 57 -6.45 3.66 -5.07
N GLY A 58 -5.74 4.80 -5.10
CA GLY A 58 -4.59 5.06 -4.25
C GLY A 58 -4.95 5.25 -2.78
N SER A 59 -6.12 5.83 -2.49
CA SER A 59 -6.59 5.97 -1.10
C SER A 59 -7.11 4.64 -0.55
N MET A 60 -7.61 3.76 -1.41
CA MET A 60 -7.93 2.37 -1.05
C MET A 60 -6.64 1.62 -0.69
N MET A 61 -5.60 1.77 -1.50
CA MET A 61 -4.27 1.20 -1.20
C MET A 61 -3.66 1.80 0.08
N THR A 62 -3.86 3.09 0.38
CA THR A 62 -3.50 3.67 1.69
C THR A 62 -4.14 2.88 2.83
N ASN A 63 -5.45 2.58 2.74
CA ASN A 63 -6.14 1.80 3.76
C ASN A 63 -5.62 0.35 3.85
N VAL A 64 -5.31 -0.29 2.72
CA VAL A 64 -4.66 -1.60 2.69
C VAL A 64 -3.31 -1.56 3.41
N LEU A 65 -2.43 -0.62 3.07
CA LEU A 65 -1.09 -0.53 3.63
C LEU A 65 -1.09 -0.22 5.13
N ILE A 66 -1.98 0.66 5.61
CA ILE A 66 -2.15 0.91 7.06
C ILE A 66 -2.70 -0.33 7.76
N GLY A 67 -3.65 -1.03 7.14
CA GLY A 67 -4.30 -2.21 7.72
C GLY A 67 -3.36 -3.41 7.82
N VAL A 68 -2.57 -3.67 6.76
CA VAL A 68 -1.74 -4.88 6.68
C VAL A 68 -0.29 -4.65 7.07
N TYR A 69 0.28 -3.44 6.91
CA TYR A 69 1.66 -3.09 7.31
C TYR A 69 1.74 -1.96 8.36
N PRO A 70 1.09 -2.11 9.54
CA PRO A 70 1.17 -1.10 10.61
C PRO A 70 2.58 -0.96 11.21
N ASP A 71 3.45 -1.93 10.98
CA ASP A 71 4.87 -1.89 11.35
C ASP A 71 5.67 -0.90 10.49
N VAL A 72 5.27 -0.71 9.23
CA VAL A 72 5.98 0.13 8.25
C VAL A 72 5.51 1.59 8.28
N PHE A 73 4.20 1.83 8.37
CA PHE A 73 3.61 3.16 8.27
C PHE A 73 3.07 3.65 9.62
N LYS A 74 3.41 4.87 10.03
CA LYS A 74 2.91 5.47 11.28
C LYS A 74 1.57 6.17 11.14
N GLY A 75 1.09 6.31 9.91
CA GLY A 75 -0.22 6.83 9.59
C GLY A 75 -0.36 7.09 8.11
N GLY A 76 -1.56 7.47 7.69
CA GLY A 76 -1.78 7.91 6.33
C GLY A 76 -3.08 8.65 6.09
N LEU A 77 -3.19 9.20 4.89
CA LEU A 77 -4.28 10.06 4.47
C LEU A 77 -4.96 9.47 3.23
N ALA A 78 -6.26 9.21 3.36
CA ALA A 78 -7.04 8.54 2.33
C ALA A 78 -8.13 9.48 1.80
N PHE A 79 -7.96 9.99 0.58
CA PHE A 79 -8.92 10.88 -0.08
C PHE A 79 -9.85 10.09 -1.02
N SER A 80 -11.16 10.13 -0.73
CA SER A 80 -12.19 9.40 -1.50
C SER A 80 -11.95 7.88 -1.53
N SER A 81 -11.90 7.27 -0.35
CA SER A 81 -11.59 5.84 -0.17
C SER A 81 -12.83 5.00 0.18
N VAL A 82 -12.62 3.69 0.29
CA VAL A 82 -13.53 2.73 0.94
C VAL A 82 -12.79 2.01 2.09
N PRO A 83 -13.52 1.36 3.03
CA PRO A 83 -12.88 0.62 4.11
C PRO A 83 -11.92 -0.48 3.62
N PHE A 84 -10.91 -0.81 4.43
CA PHE A 84 -10.01 -1.93 4.16
C PHE A 84 -10.78 -3.25 3.99
N GLY A 85 -10.47 -4.01 2.95
CA GLY A 85 -11.13 -5.28 2.64
C GLY A 85 -12.54 -5.15 2.05
N CYS A 86 -13.05 -3.93 1.81
CA CYS A 86 -14.39 -3.71 1.25
C CYS A 86 -14.63 -4.45 -0.08
N PHE A 87 -13.58 -4.58 -0.91
CA PHE A 87 -13.67 -5.26 -2.21
C PHE A 87 -13.00 -6.63 -2.23
N ALA A 88 -12.66 -7.20 -1.07
CA ALA A 88 -12.03 -8.52 -0.99
C ALA A 88 -12.90 -9.58 -1.68
N GLY A 89 -12.29 -10.39 -2.53
CA GLY A 89 -13.00 -11.49 -3.21
C GLY A 89 -12.45 -11.82 -4.59
N PRO A 90 -13.21 -12.55 -5.42
CA PRO A 90 -12.71 -13.11 -6.68
C PRO A 90 -12.67 -12.11 -7.85
N ASN A 91 -13.55 -11.09 -7.86
CA ASN A 91 -13.67 -10.15 -8.99
C ASN A 91 -13.26 -8.73 -8.61
N ALA A 92 -12.99 -7.90 -9.61
CA ALA A 92 -12.78 -6.47 -9.35
C ALA A 92 -14.05 -5.83 -8.78
N TRP A 93 -13.89 -5.00 -7.76
CA TRP A 93 -14.97 -4.23 -7.15
C TRP A 93 -16.10 -5.06 -6.57
N ASN A 94 -15.83 -6.29 -6.07
CA ASN A 94 -16.85 -7.24 -5.58
C ASN A 94 -17.97 -6.51 -4.84
N THR A 95 -19.15 -6.51 -5.46
CA THR A 95 -20.44 -6.07 -4.91
C THR A 95 -21.07 -7.16 -4.07
#